data_AF-A0A800IMR5-F1
#
_entry.id   AF-A0A800IMR5-F1
#
_cell.length_a   1.000
_cell.length_b   1.000
_cell.length_c   1.000
_cell.angle_alpha   90.00
_cell.angle_beta   90.00
_cell.angle_gamma   90.00
#
_symmetry.space_group_name_H-M   'P 1'
#
loop_
_entity.id
_entity.type
_entity.pdbx_description
1 polymer ?
#
loop_
_entity_poly.entity_id
_entity_poly.type
_entity_poly.pdbx_seq_one_letter_code
_entity_poly.pdbx_strand_id
1 'polypeptide(L)'
;MPVKSSLFKDCNVVNEDPGLYSINDDELVIETLCGSMWGKGNTCKNVFLFPAIVKDLSVDVVVTFLPENNGEQAGLVLYRDSDNYIKLVREMVNHQQVVVLAKEIHGNPETIMMEGVSSAEVKLRIDVDHKGIGLGWKVSGSVEEQINGIENWLGHGADVKVGLLVHGGNKENKAKFSSFNIKS
;
A
#
# COMPACT_ATOMS: atom_id res chain seq x y z
N MET A 1 6.84 -22.17 10.39
CA MET A 1 5.54 -22.84 10.11
C MET A 1 4.69 -21.82 9.39
N PRO A 2 4.12 -22.09 8.21
CA PRO A 2 3.35 -21.05 7.53
C PRO A 2 1.95 -21.00 8.14
N VAL A 3 1.65 -19.90 8.82
CA VAL A 3 0.28 -19.46 9.08
C VAL A 3 -0.13 -18.68 7.85
N LYS A 4 -1.04 -19.22 7.04
CA LYS A 4 -1.25 -18.70 5.68
C LYS A 4 -2.70 -18.25 5.39
N SER A 5 -3.74 -18.99 5.79
CA SER A 5 -5.13 -18.57 5.47
C SER A 5 -5.87 -17.69 6.52
N SER A 6 -5.24 -17.23 7.61
CA SER A 6 -5.94 -16.50 8.69
C SER A 6 -5.74 -14.99 8.68
N LEU A 7 -4.71 -14.47 8.00
CA LEU A 7 -4.31 -13.07 8.13
C LEU A 7 -5.39 -12.08 7.66
N PHE A 8 -6.06 -12.40 6.56
CA PHE A 8 -7.15 -11.56 6.03
C PHE A 8 -8.47 -11.73 6.79
N LYS A 9 -8.62 -12.75 7.65
CA LYS A 9 -9.86 -12.94 8.42
C LYS A 9 -10.00 -11.97 9.59
N ASP A 10 -8.87 -11.51 10.13
CA ASP A 10 -8.83 -10.62 11.30
C ASP A 10 -8.65 -9.14 10.93
N CYS A 11 -8.70 -8.80 9.64
CA CYS A 11 -8.54 -7.44 9.16
C CYS A 11 -9.85 -6.64 9.23
N ASN A 12 -9.74 -5.31 9.33
CA ASN A 12 -10.84 -4.38 9.17
C ASN A 12 -10.81 -3.80 7.75
N VAL A 13 -11.95 -3.78 7.06
CA VAL A 13 -12.04 -3.21 5.71
C VAL A 13 -12.78 -1.87 5.78
N VAL A 14 -12.10 -0.78 5.40
CA VAL A 14 -12.70 0.55 5.34
C VAL A 14 -13.41 0.73 4.01
N ASN A 15 -14.62 1.31 4.05
CA ASN A 15 -15.48 1.52 2.88
C ASN A 15 -15.65 0.24 2.06
N GLU A 16 -16.00 -0.85 2.76
CA GLU A 16 -16.06 -2.19 2.17
C GLU A 16 -17.13 -2.31 1.09
N ASP A 17 -16.75 -2.97 0.00
CA ASP A 17 -17.59 -3.40 -1.10
C ASP A 17 -17.17 -4.83 -1.50
N PRO A 18 -17.79 -5.86 -0.91
CA PRO A 18 -17.33 -7.25 -0.99
C PRO A 18 -17.51 -7.88 -2.38
N GLY A 19 -18.25 -7.23 -3.28
CA GLY A 19 -18.36 -7.66 -4.67
C GLY A 19 -17.11 -7.35 -5.51
N LEU A 20 -16.17 -6.56 -4.97
CA LEU A 20 -15.06 -5.97 -5.72
C LEU A 20 -13.69 -6.44 -5.21
N TYR A 21 -13.67 -7.47 -4.37
CA TYR A 21 -12.46 -8.17 -3.98
C TYR A 21 -12.72 -9.67 -3.81
N SER A 22 -11.65 -10.46 -3.86
CA SER A 22 -11.68 -11.87 -3.51
C SER A 22 -10.41 -12.24 -2.75
N ILE A 23 -10.55 -13.16 -1.80
CA ILE A 23 -9.44 -13.69 -1.01
C ILE A 23 -9.36 -15.18 -1.30
N ASN A 24 -8.22 -15.64 -1.83
CA ASN A 24 -7.98 -17.04 -2.15
C ASN A 24 -6.66 -17.48 -1.53
N ASP A 25 -6.69 -18.48 -0.64
CA ASP A 25 -5.55 -18.95 0.15
C ASP A 25 -4.80 -17.80 0.88
N ASP A 26 -3.77 -17.26 0.22
CA ASP A 26 -2.87 -16.19 0.70
C ASP A 26 -2.83 -14.97 -0.25
N GLU A 27 -3.70 -14.93 -1.25
CA GLU A 27 -3.78 -13.87 -2.25
C GLU A 27 -5.05 -13.05 -2.03
N LEU A 28 -4.89 -11.73 -1.99
CA LEU A 28 -5.97 -10.77 -2.07
C LEU A 28 -5.98 -10.15 -3.47
N VAL A 29 -7.11 -10.24 -4.15
CA VAL A 29 -7.33 -9.60 -5.45
C VAL A 29 -8.39 -8.53 -5.27
N ILE A 30 -8.08 -7.29 -5.64
CA ILE A 30 -9.02 -6.16 -5.58
C ILE A 30 -9.16 -5.57 -6.99
N GLU A 31 -10.39 -5.32 -7.41
CA GLU A 31 -10.66 -4.59 -8.63
C GLU A 31 -10.31 -3.10 -8.46
N THR A 32 -9.75 -2.46 -9.48
CA THR A 32 -9.47 -1.02 -9.40
C THR A 32 -10.76 -0.24 -9.41
N LEU A 33 -11.00 0.57 -8.38
CA LEU A 33 -12.23 1.32 -8.21
C LEU A 33 -12.02 2.82 -8.39
N CYS A 34 -13.07 3.49 -8.86
CA CYS A 34 -13.18 4.94 -8.77
C CYS A 34 -13.04 5.36 -7.31
N GLY A 35 -12.44 6.53 -7.10
CA GLY A 35 -12.18 7.06 -5.77
C GLY A 35 -10.69 7.31 -5.56
N SER A 36 -10.39 7.95 -4.44
CA SER A 36 -9.03 8.37 -4.12
C SER A 36 -8.86 8.47 -2.61
N MET A 37 -7.65 8.20 -2.12
CA MET A 37 -7.23 8.62 -0.78
C MET A 37 -6.59 10.02 -0.77
N TRP A 38 -6.29 10.58 -1.93
CA TRP A 38 -5.49 11.81 -2.05
C TRP A 38 -6.31 13.08 -1.79
N GLY A 39 -5.87 13.89 -0.82
CA GLY A 39 -6.49 15.17 -0.52
C GLY A 39 -7.96 15.01 -0.17
N LYS A 40 -8.81 15.82 -0.79
CA LYS A 40 -10.28 15.74 -0.60
C LYS A 40 -10.93 14.49 -1.19
N GLY A 41 -10.15 13.58 -1.78
CA GLY A 41 -10.63 12.36 -2.41
C GLY A 41 -11.42 11.47 -1.45
N ASN A 42 -10.82 11.10 -0.31
CA ASN A 42 -11.35 10.34 0.84
C ASN A 42 -12.49 9.33 0.56
N THR A 43 -12.45 8.68 -0.61
CA THR A 43 -13.52 7.81 -1.14
C THR A 43 -12.98 6.45 -1.60
N CYS A 44 -11.70 6.17 -1.34
CA CYS A 44 -11.12 4.86 -1.57
C CYS A 44 -11.93 3.80 -0.81
N LYS A 45 -12.35 2.78 -1.56
CA LYS A 45 -13.04 1.59 -1.07
C LYS A 45 -12.06 0.47 -0.82
N ASN A 46 -12.48 -0.52 -0.04
CA ASN A 46 -11.73 -1.76 0.18
C ASN A 46 -10.29 -1.51 0.67
N VAL A 47 -10.11 -0.61 1.64
CA VAL A 47 -8.81 -0.46 2.32
C VAL A 47 -8.74 -1.51 3.42
N PHE A 48 -7.88 -2.51 3.24
CA PHE A 48 -7.68 -3.60 4.20
C PHE A 48 -6.70 -3.15 5.27
N LEU A 49 -7.13 -3.10 6.53
CA LEU A 49 -6.33 -2.67 7.67
C LEU A 49 -6.10 -3.85 8.62
N PHE A 50 -4.84 -4.12 8.92
CA PHE A 50 -4.42 -5.24 9.76
C PHE A 50 -4.12 -4.77 11.19
N PRO A 51 -4.38 -5.63 12.20
CA PRO A 51 -4.06 -5.34 13.59
C PRO A 51 -2.53 -5.29 13.77
N ALA A 52 -1.97 -4.09 13.81
CA ALA A 52 -0.59 -3.84 14.17
C ALA A 52 -0.53 -2.52 14.94
N ILE A 53 0.20 -2.49 16.06
CA ILE A 53 0.49 -1.26 16.81
C ILE A 53 1.94 -0.95 16.50
N VAL A 54 2.17 0.10 15.71
CA VAL A 54 3.46 0.37 15.06
C VAL A 54 4.52 0.78 16.08
N LYS A 55 5.26 -0.21 16.58
CA LYS A 55 6.59 -0.09 17.18
C LYS A 55 7.41 -1.24 16.62
N ASP A 56 8.58 -0.92 16.07
CA ASP A 56 9.59 -1.89 15.62
C ASP A 56 9.00 -3.00 14.72
N LEU A 57 8.31 -2.61 13.63
CA LEU A 57 7.70 -3.55 12.68
C LEU A 57 8.40 -3.57 11.33
N SER A 58 8.24 -4.68 10.62
CA SER A 58 8.56 -4.83 9.21
C SER A 58 7.38 -5.47 8.50
N VAL A 59 6.86 -4.81 7.45
CA VAL A 59 5.82 -5.35 6.57
C VAL A 59 6.34 -5.44 5.15
N ASP A 60 6.09 -6.58 4.50
CA ASP A 60 6.36 -6.75 3.08
C ASP A 60 5.21 -7.44 2.32
N VAL A 61 5.05 -7.07 1.05
CA VAL A 61 4.03 -7.63 0.14
C VAL A 61 4.58 -7.68 -1.28
N VAL A 62 4.15 -8.66 -2.07
CA VAL A 62 4.30 -8.65 -3.52
C VAL A 62 3.02 -8.10 -4.14
N VAL A 63 3.15 -7.01 -4.89
CA VAL A 63 2.07 -6.41 -5.67
C VAL A 63 2.27 -6.78 -7.13
N THR A 64 1.29 -7.48 -7.72
CA THR A 64 1.20 -7.70 -9.17
C THR A 64 0.10 -6.80 -9.71
N PHE A 65 0.50 -5.71 -10.36
CA PHE A 65 -0.42 -4.69 -10.87
C PHE A 65 0.20 -3.92 -12.03
N LEU A 66 -0.55 -3.77 -13.12
CA LEU A 66 -0.18 -2.96 -14.28
C LEU A 66 -1.17 -1.80 -14.40
N PRO A 67 -0.91 -0.63 -13.77
CA PRO A 67 -1.81 0.49 -13.89
C PRO A 67 -1.83 1.01 -15.33
N GLU A 68 -2.99 1.42 -15.81
CA GLU A 68 -3.20 1.88 -17.18
C GLU A 68 -3.64 3.35 -17.27
N ASN A 69 -4.34 3.85 -16.24
CA ASN A 69 -4.86 5.22 -16.20
C ASN A 69 -4.17 6.03 -15.10
N ASN A 70 -3.91 7.33 -15.35
CA ASN A 70 -3.30 8.20 -14.36
C ASN A 70 -4.09 8.18 -13.02
N GLY A 71 -3.37 7.99 -11.92
CA GLY A 71 -3.93 7.87 -10.57
C GLY A 71 -4.29 6.43 -10.15
N GLU A 72 -4.33 5.47 -11.08
CA GLU A 72 -4.48 4.05 -10.73
C GLU A 72 -3.28 3.59 -9.91
N GLN A 73 -3.57 3.04 -8.73
CA GLN A 73 -2.52 2.61 -7.81
C GLN A 73 -2.92 1.45 -6.92
N ALA A 74 -1.90 0.70 -6.48
CA ALA A 74 -2.02 -0.39 -5.54
C ALA A 74 -0.76 -0.50 -4.67
N GLY A 75 -0.91 -0.78 -3.37
CA GLY A 75 0.24 -0.99 -2.50
C GLY A 75 -0.04 -0.96 -1.01
N LEU A 76 1.01 -0.63 -0.25
CA LEU A 76 1.01 -0.57 1.21
C LEU A 76 0.65 0.83 1.72
N VAL A 77 0.01 0.88 2.87
CA VAL A 77 -0.23 2.11 3.64
C VAL A 77 0.03 1.91 5.13
N LEU A 78 0.69 2.87 5.76
CA LEU A 78 0.61 3.10 7.19
C LEU A 78 -0.51 4.12 7.42
N TYR A 79 -1.61 3.66 8.00
CA TYR A 79 -2.90 4.34 8.00
C TYR A 79 -3.34 4.69 9.41
N ARG A 80 -3.54 5.99 9.69
CA ARG A 80 -4.23 6.44 10.90
C ARG A 80 -5.70 6.73 10.59
N ASP A 81 -5.92 7.55 9.57
CA ASP A 81 -7.21 7.93 9.02
C ASP A 81 -7.03 8.44 7.58
N SER A 82 -8.11 8.87 6.94
CA SER A 82 -8.09 9.29 5.53
C SER A 82 -7.27 10.56 5.27
N ASP A 83 -7.01 11.38 6.29
CA ASP A 83 -6.25 12.63 6.18
C ASP A 83 -4.82 12.50 6.77
N ASN A 84 -4.44 11.31 7.25
CA ASN A 84 -3.19 11.04 7.93
C ASN A 84 -2.65 9.63 7.58
N TYR A 85 -1.79 9.55 6.57
CA TYR A 85 -1.22 8.29 6.13
C TYR A 85 0.14 8.45 5.42
N ILE A 86 0.89 7.35 5.32
CA ILE A 86 2.05 7.20 4.44
C ILE A 86 1.79 6.01 3.55
N LYS A 87 2.01 6.12 2.25
CA LYS A 87 1.78 5.05 1.28
C LYS A 87 3.02 4.79 0.43
N LEU A 88 3.24 3.52 0.12
CA LEU A 88 4.20 3.04 -0.87
C LEU A 88 3.45 2.18 -1.88
N VAL A 89 3.32 2.66 -3.11
CA VAL A 89 2.39 2.11 -4.11
C VAL A 89 3.03 1.99 -5.49
N ARG A 90 2.58 1.02 -6.27
CA ARG A 90 2.73 1.04 -7.74
C ARG A 90 1.61 1.91 -8.30
N GLU A 91 1.96 2.92 -9.09
CA GLU A 91 1.02 3.92 -9.61
C GLU A 91 1.31 4.25 -11.09
N MET A 92 0.30 4.71 -11.82
CA MET A 92 0.48 5.41 -13.10
C MET A 92 0.44 6.93 -12.87
N VAL A 93 1.53 7.61 -13.16
CA VAL A 93 1.66 9.07 -13.04
C VAL A 93 2.13 9.62 -14.37
N ASN A 94 1.39 10.56 -14.96
CA ASN A 94 1.73 11.20 -16.24
C ASN A 94 2.13 10.20 -17.34
N HIS A 95 1.38 9.11 -17.48
CA HIS A 95 1.64 8.01 -18.43
C HIS A 95 2.94 7.23 -18.18
N GLN A 96 3.52 7.34 -16.99
CA GLN A 96 4.66 6.56 -16.56
C GLN A 96 4.26 5.64 -15.40
N GLN A 97 4.70 4.38 -15.49
CA GLN A 97 4.50 3.42 -14.42
C GLN A 97 5.63 3.55 -13.41
N VAL A 98 5.26 3.83 -12.16
CA VAL A 98 6.18 4.25 -11.12
C VAL A 98 5.88 3.55 -9.79
N VAL A 99 6.89 3.45 -8.94
CA VAL A 99 6.68 3.29 -7.50
C VAL A 99 6.64 4.69 -6.89
N VAL A 100 5.63 4.98 -6.09
CA VAL A 100 5.43 6.27 -5.42
C VAL A 100 5.47 6.06 -3.92
N LEU A 101 6.30 6.88 -3.27
CA LEU A 101 6.18 7.17 -1.85
C LEU A 101 5.49 8.52 -1.71
N ALA A 102 4.38 8.53 -0.98
CA ALA A 102 3.71 9.76 -0.62
C ALA A 102 3.15 9.70 0.79
N LYS A 103 2.84 10.87 1.33
CA LYS A 103 2.15 11.00 2.60
C LYS A 103 1.00 11.98 2.48
N GLU A 104 0.12 11.93 3.47
CA GLU A 104 -0.85 12.97 3.72
C GLU A 104 -0.88 13.25 5.21
N ILE A 105 -0.80 14.53 5.60
CA ILE A 105 -0.82 14.97 6.99
C ILE A 105 -1.83 16.11 7.10
N HIS A 106 -2.83 15.94 7.97
CA HIS A 106 -3.94 16.88 8.14
C HIS A 106 -4.62 17.26 6.81
N GLY A 107 -4.78 16.30 5.90
CA GLY A 107 -5.44 16.50 4.60
C GLY A 107 -4.57 17.21 3.56
N ASN A 108 -3.26 17.32 3.80
CA ASN A 108 -2.30 17.92 2.89
C ASN A 108 -1.39 16.84 2.31
N PRO A 109 -1.64 16.39 1.08
CA PRO A 109 -0.85 15.32 0.48
C PRO A 109 0.45 15.86 -0.14
N GLU A 110 1.51 15.06 -0.04
CA GLU A 110 2.84 15.36 -0.56
C GLU A 110 3.45 14.09 -1.16
N THR A 111 3.89 14.18 -2.43
CA THR A 111 4.72 13.14 -3.06
C THR A 111 6.17 13.36 -2.66
N ILE A 112 6.80 12.34 -2.08
CA ILE A 112 8.17 12.40 -1.58
C ILE A 112 9.14 11.82 -2.59
N MET A 113 8.75 10.70 -3.22
CA MET A 113 9.58 10.01 -4.21
C MET A 113 8.70 9.36 -5.27
N MET A 114 9.23 9.33 -6.48
CA MET A 114 8.66 8.63 -7.62
C MET A 114 9.80 8.02 -8.43
N GLU A 115 9.76 6.71 -8.66
CA GLU A 115 10.79 5.96 -9.38
C GLU A 115 10.16 5.10 -10.49
N GLY A 116 10.73 5.15 -11.69
CA GLY A 116 10.24 4.39 -12.84
C GLY A 116 10.45 2.88 -12.68
N VAL A 117 9.47 2.08 -13.12
CA VAL A 117 9.50 0.62 -12.93
C VAL A 117 8.94 -0.10 -14.15
N SER A 118 9.64 -1.16 -14.57
CA SER A 118 9.41 -1.83 -15.87
C SER A 118 8.60 -3.12 -15.80
N SER A 119 8.31 -3.63 -14.60
CA SER A 119 7.54 -4.88 -14.39
C SER A 119 6.23 -4.61 -13.66
N ALA A 120 5.19 -5.37 -13.97
CA ALA A 120 3.92 -5.35 -13.23
C ALA A 120 4.08 -5.88 -11.80
N GLU A 121 5.10 -6.70 -11.54
CA GLU A 121 5.34 -7.29 -10.24
C GLU A 121 6.45 -6.54 -9.49
N VAL A 122 6.11 -6.04 -8.30
CA VAL A 122 7.02 -5.33 -7.40
C VAL A 122 6.79 -5.82 -5.98
N LYS A 123 7.87 -6.23 -5.30
CA LYS A 123 7.85 -6.42 -3.86
C LYS A 123 8.02 -5.07 -3.17
N LEU A 124 7.12 -4.72 -2.26
CA LEU A 124 7.16 -3.51 -1.45
C LEU A 124 7.42 -3.87 0.02
N ARG A 125 8.19 -3.05 0.72
CA ARG A 125 8.50 -3.19 2.15
C ARG A 125 8.41 -1.85 2.86
N ILE A 126 7.84 -1.85 4.06
CA ILE A 126 7.89 -0.73 5.00
C ILE A 126 8.44 -1.27 6.33
N ASP A 127 9.51 -0.66 6.81
CA ASP A 127 10.11 -0.92 8.12
C ASP A 127 9.85 0.30 8.99
N VAL A 128 9.42 0.12 10.24
CA VAL A 128 9.22 1.22 11.19
C VAL A 128 9.95 0.93 12.47
N ASP A 129 10.83 1.85 12.89
CA ASP A 129 11.56 1.77 14.14
C ASP A 129 11.55 3.12 14.89
N HIS A 130 12.27 3.19 16.00
CA HIS A 130 12.42 4.42 16.77
C HIS A 130 13.14 5.57 16.04
N LYS A 131 13.83 5.30 14.92
CA LYS A 131 14.58 6.29 14.14
C LYS A 131 13.76 6.85 12.99
N GLY A 132 12.84 6.07 12.42
CA GLY A 132 12.05 6.52 11.28
C GLY A 132 11.26 5.41 10.59
N ILE A 133 10.92 5.67 9.33
CA ILE A 133 10.25 4.73 8.44
C ILE A 133 11.18 4.43 7.27
N GLY A 134 11.65 3.20 7.21
CA GLY A 134 12.38 2.63 6.07
C GLY A 134 11.42 2.10 5.02
N LEU A 135 11.80 2.22 3.75
CA LEU A 135 11.01 1.83 2.61
C LEU A 135 11.89 1.02 1.66
N GLY A 136 11.39 -0.09 1.18
CA GLY A 136 12.09 -0.94 0.22
C GLY A 136 11.19 -1.30 -0.95
N TRP A 137 11.74 -1.37 -2.16
CA TRP A 137 11.05 -1.99 -3.28
C TRP A 137 12.00 -2.78 -4.17
N LYS A 138 11.53 -3.93 -4.66
CA LYS A 138 12.27 -4.78 -5.57
C LYS A 138 11.40 -5.14 -6.76
N VAL A 139 11.83 -4.72 -7.94
CA VAL A 139 11.13 -5.00 -9.20
C VAL A 139 11.40 -6.45 -9.60
N SER A 140 10.39 -7.18 -10.05
CA SER A 140 10.58 -8.55 -10.49
C SER A 140 11.58 -8.62 -11.66
N GLY A 141 12.57 -9.52 -11.52
CA GLY A 141 13.72 -9.60 -12.42
C GLY A 141 14.91 -8.70 -12.06
N SER A 142 14.79 -7.76 -11.12
CA SER A 142 15.94 -6.99 -10.61
C SER A 142 16.73 -7.81 -9.59
N VAL A 143 18.05 -7.64 -9.59
CA VAL A 143 18.92 -8.20 -8.55
C VAL A 143 18.89 -7.31 -7.31
N GLU A 144 18.87 -6.00 -7.53
CA GLU A 144 18.93 -4.97 -6.49
C GLU A 144 17.54 -4.64 -5.93
N GLU A 145 17.49 -4.48 -4.61
CA GLU A 145 16.39 -3.82 -3.89
C GLU A 145 16.74 -2.34 -3.75
N GLN A 146 15.79 -1.48 -4.08
CA GLN A 146 15.89 -0.04 -3.85
C GLN A 146 15.40 0.26 -2.44
N ILE A 147 16.07 1.21 -1.78
CA ILE A 147 15.75 1.59 -0.40
C ILE A 147 15.66 3.11 -0.27
N ASN A 148 14.76 3.57 0.59
CA ASN A 148 14.60 4.96 0.98
C ASN A 148 14.23 5.04 2.48
N GLY A 149 14.31 6.22 3.07
CA GLY A 149 13.95 6.43 4.47
C GLY A 149 13.41 7.83 4.69
N ILE A 150 12.44 7.95 5.58
CA ILE A 150 11.83 9.21 5.99
C ILE A 150 11.75 9.26 7.52
N GLU A 151 11.77 10.47 8.07
CA GLU A 151 11.49 10.66 9.49
C GLU A 151 10.06 10.17 9.81
N ASN A 152 9.86 9.67 11.02
CA ASN A 152 8.53 9.23 11.45
C ASN A 152 7.62 10.44 11.71
N TRP A 153 6.85 10.83 10.70
CA TRP A 153 5.91 11.96 10.76
C TRP A 153 4.59 11.65 11.47
N LEU A 154 4.28 10.37 11.71
CA LEU A 154 3.03 9.98 12.38
C LEU A 154 3.07 10.27 13.88
N GLY A 155 4.26 10.54 14.42
CA GLY A 155 4.48 10.89 15.83
C GLY A 155 4.67 9.66 16.73
N HIS A 156 5.43 9.84 17.80
CA HIS A 156 5.66 8.77 18.77
C HIS A 156 4.34 8.34 19.43
N GLY A 157 3.98 7.07 19.26
CA GLY A 157 2.81 6.47 19.92
C GLY A 157 1.47 6.66 19.21
N ALA A 158 1.45 7.13 17.95
CA ALA A 158 0.24 7.12 17.16
C ALA A 158 -0.23 5.69 16.88
N ASP A 159 -1.53 5.44 17.08
CA ASP A 159 -2.18 4.18 16.68
C ASP A 159 -2.38 4.20 15.16
N VAL A 160 -1.43 3.63 14.47
CA VAL A 160 -1.40 3.49 13.00
C VAL A 160 -1.51 2.03 12.65
N LYS A 161 -2.24 1.72 11.59
CA LYS A 161 -2.45 0.35 11.11
C LYS A 161 -1.67 0.16 9.83
N VAL A 162 -1.18 -1.05 9.62
CA VAL A 162 -0.68 -1.48 8.31
C VAL A 162 -1.89 -1.79 7.43
N GLY A 163 -1.86 -1.40 6.16
CA GLY A 163 -2.93 -1.72 5.24
C GLY A 163 -2.51 -1.93 3.79
N LEU A 164 -3.45 -2.47 3.03
CA LEU A 164 -3.39 -2.66 1.58
C LEU A 164 -4.52 -1.86 0.93
N LEU A 165 -4.21 -1.23 -0.20
CA LEU A 165 -5.16 -0.34 -0.89
C LEU A 165 -5.07 -0.50 -2.41
N VAL A 166 -6.19 -0.22 -3.08
CA VAL A 166 -6.28 -0.02 -4.54
C VAL A 166 -7.27 1.11 -4.82
N HIS A 167 -6.90 2.07 -5.69
CA HIS A 167 -7.84 3.11 -6.13
C HIS A 167 -7.42 3.76 -7.46
N GLY A 168 -8.24 4.71 -7.93
CA GLY A 168 -7.99 5.48 -9.15
C GLY A 168 -8.42 4.81 -10.44
N GLY A 169 -9.08 3.64 -10.35
CA GLY A 169 -9.56 2.89 -11.51
C GLY A 169 -10.74 3.58 -12.18
N ASN A 170 -10.62 3.83 -13.50
CA ASN A 170 -11.74 4.31 -14.34
C ASN A 170 -12.17 3.28 -15.39
N LYS A 171 -11.52 2.10 -15.39
CA LYS A 171 -11.80 0.91 -16.21
C LYS A 171 -11.55 -0.35 -15.37
N GLU A 172 -12.04 -1.49 -15.84
CA GLU A 172 -11.78 -2.78 -15.18
C GLU A 172 -10.29 -3.14 -15.25
N ASN A 173 -9.64 -3.14 -14.10
CA ASN A 173 -8.27 -3.63 -13.89
C ASN A 173 -8.21 -4.29 -12.50
N LYS A 174 -7.17 -5.09 -12.21
CA LYS A 174 -7.06 -5.84 -10.95
C LYS A 174 -5.65 -5.77 -10.41
N ALA A 175 -5.55 -5.47 -9.11
CA ALA A 175 -4.29 -5.62 -8.39
C ALA A 175 -4.35 -6.88 -7.54
N LYS A 176 -3.22 -7.60 -7.50
CA LYS A 176 -3.05 -8.78 -6.68
C LYS A 176 -1.99 -8.53 -5.62
N PHE A 177 -2.28 -8.95 -4.40
CA PHE A 177 -1.38 -8.91 -3.26
C PHE A 177 -1.10 -10.35 -2.83
N SER A 178 0.17 -10.73 -2.84
CA SER A 178 0.62 -12.04 -2.39
C SER A 178 1.84 -11.92 -1.50
N SER A 179 2.21 -13.02 -0.83
CA SER A 179 3.38 -13.05 0.07
C SER A 179 3.36 -11.93 1.12
N PHE A 180 2.17 -11.61 1.63
CA PHE A 180 2.00 -10.57 2.63
C PHE A 180 2.49 -11.05 3.99
N ASN A 181 3.44 -10.33 4.59
CA ASN A 181 4.03 -10.65 5.88
C ASN A 181 4.09 -9.40 6.75
N ILE A 182 3.70 -9.53 8.01
CA ILE A 182 3.90 -8.51 9.05
C ILE A 182 4.73 -9.15 10.16
N LYS A 183 5.80 -8.49 10.57
CA LYS A 183 6.67 -8.88 11.68
C LYS A 183 6.74 -7.71 12.66
N SER A 184 6.61 -8.00 13.95
CA SER A 184 6.69 -7.05 15.07
C SER A 184 7.35 -7.73 16.26
#